data_AF-A0A929SNS4-F1
#
_entry.id   AF-A0A929SNS4-F1
#
_cell.length_a   1.000
_cell.length_b   1.000
_cell.length_c   1.000
_cell.angle_alpha   90.00
_cell.angle_beta   90.00
_cell.angle_gamma   90.00
#
_symmetry.space_group_name_H-M   'P 1'
#
loop_
_entity.id
_entity.type
_entity.pdbx_description
1 polymer ?
#
loop_
_entity_poly.entity_id
_entity_poly.type
_entity_poly.pdbx_seq_one_letter_code
_entity_poly.pdbx_strand_id
1 'polypeptide(L)' 'MDNLKVVYKVLVGIETFMDSNRFDGTFLEALKISEERRNRILQSMIGEGLIDGFTRVDYAGGYGLSYRA' A
#
# COMPACT_ATOMS: atom_id res chain seq x y z
N MET A 1 -0.59 -9.17 16.40
CA MET A 1 -1.23 -7.89 16.00
C MET A 1 -1.82 -8.06 14.61
N ASP A 2 -3.16 -8.06 14.57
CA ASP A 2 -4.00 -8.51 13.46
C ASP A 2 -3.67 -7.85 12.13
N ASN A 3 -3.44 -8.67 11.09
CA ASN A 3 -3.39 -8.22 9.70
C ASN A 3 -4.61 -7.36 9.34
N LEU A 4 -5.77 -7.66 9.92
CA LEU A 4 -7.01 -6.90 9.73
C LEU A 4 -6.88 -5.43 10.16
N LYS A 5 -6.23 -5.14 11.30
CA LYS A 5 -6.01 -3.75 11.75
C LYS A 5 -5.08 -2.98 10.80
N VAL A 6 -4.12 -3.67 10.18
CA VAL A 6 -3.20 -3.08 9.21
C VAL A 6 -3.93 -2.79 7.90
N VAL A 7 -4.70 -3.76 7.39
CA VAL A 7 -5.53 -3.60 6.18
C VAL A 7 -6.51 -2.44 6.34
N TYR A 8 -7.20 -2.36 7.48
CA TYR A 8 -8.15 -1.27 7.73
C TYR A 8 -7.47 0.10 7.73
N LYS A 9 -6.29 0.23 8.37
CA LYS A 9 -5.54 1.49 8.33
C LYS A 9 -5.12 1.88 6.92
N VAL A 10 -4.68 0.91 6.11
CA VAL A 10 -4.32 1.14 4.70
C VAL A 10 -5.53 1.64 3.91
N LEU A 11 -6.69 0.99 4.05
CA LEU A 11 -7.92 1.39 3.38
C LEU A 11 -8.37 2.80 3.76
N VAL A 12 -8.42 3.11 5.06
CA VAL A 12 -8.79 4.47 5.55
C VAL A 12 -7.80 5.53 5.06
N GLY A 13 -6.50 5.20 5.04
CA GLY A 13 -5.48 6.09 4.48
C GLY A 13 -5.73 6.36 3.00
N ILE A 14 -5.91 5.31 2.20
CA ILE A 14 -6.21 5.42 0.76
C ILE A 14 -7.48 6.23 0.52
N GLU A 15 -8.56 5.99 1.26
CA GLU A 15 -9.81 6.77 1.18
C GLU A 15 -9.58 8.26 1.48
N THR A 16 -8.82 8.57 2.54
CA THR A 16 -8.45 9.96 2.88
C THR A 16 -7.61 10.61 1.78
N PHE A 17 -6.79 9.82 1.08
CA PHE A 17 -6.00 10.27 -0.05
C PHE A 17 -6.78 10.31 -1.37
N MET A 18 -7.91 9.61 -1.52
CA MET A 18 -8.71 9.72 -2.75
C MET A 18 -9.34 11.11 -2.89
N ASP A 19 -9.61 11.79 -1.78
CA ASP A 19 -10.06 13.19 -1.75
C ASP A 19 -8.88 14.20 -1.86
N SER A 20 -7.64 13.71 -1.96
CA SER A 20 -6.41 14.51 -1.93
C SER A 20 -5.51 14.18 -3.12
N ASN A 21 -5.01 15.19 -3.83
CA ASN A 21 -4.07 14.98 -4.95
C ASN A 21 -2.67 14.48 -4.52
N ARG A 22 -2.49 13.99 -3.29
CA ARG A 22 -1.19 13.61 -2.71
C ARG A 22 -1.26 12.27 -2.00
N PHE A 23 -1.51 11.18 -2.70
CA PHE A 23 -1.10 9.88 -2.19
C PHE A 23 0.43 9.75 -2.35
N ASP A 24 1.18 9.87 -1.25
CA ASP A 24 2.62 9.59 -1.25
C ASP A 24 2.94 8.28 -0.51
N GLY A 25 4.08 7.69 -0.85
CA GLY A 25 4.56 6.45 -0.23
C GLY A 25 4.91 6.60 1.26
N THR A 26 4.98 7.81 1.79
CA THR A 26 5.33 8.11 3.20
C THR A 26 4.22 7.69 4.16
N PHE A 27 2.95 7.67 3.71
CA PHE A 27 1.86 7.03 4.47
C PHE A 27 2.16 5.55 4.77
N LEU A 28 2.66 4.83 3.77
CA LEU A 28 2.95 3.41 3.89
C LEU A 28 4.14 3.15 4.84
N GLU A 29 5.08 4.08 4.92
CA GLU A 29 6.19 4.03 5.88
C GLU A 29 5.71 4.29 7.32
N ALA A 30 4.69 5.13 7.51
CA ALA A 30 4.10 5.43 8.82
C ALA A 30 3.39 4.22 9.48
N LEU A 31 3.12 3.16 8.71
CA LEU A 31 2.51 1.92 9.22
C LEU A 31 3.46 1.11 10.13
N LYS A 32 4.75 1.44 10.17
CA LYS A 32 5.78 0.77 11.02
C LYS A 32 5.78 -0.76 10.87
N ILE A 33 5.56 -1.25 9.66
CA ILE A 33 5.63 -2.68 9.30
C ILE A 33 6.77 -2.91 8.30
N SER A 34 7.27 -4.14 8.21
CA SER A 34 8.29 -4.47 7.22
C SER A 34 7.78 -4.27 5.79
N GLU A 35 8.70 -3.87 4.90
CA GLU A 35 8.44 -3.70 3.48
C GLU A 35 7.85 -4.95 2.84
N GLU A 36 8.39 -6.14 3.11
CA GLU A 36 7.82 -7.41 2.66
C GLU A 36 6.36 -7.61 3.07
N ARG A 37 6.03 -7.30 4.33
CA ARG A 37 4.66 -7.46 4.85
C ARG A 37 3.72 -6.45 4.21
N ARG A 38 4.16 -5.20 4.06
CA ARG A 38 3.43 -4.15 3.35
C ARG A 38 3.14 -4.58 1.91
N ASN A 39 4.15 -5.06 1.19
CA ASN A 39 4.04 -5.41 -0.21
C ASN A 39 3.11 -6.61 -0.42
N ARG A 40 3.13 -7.61 0.47
CA ARG A 40 2.13 -8.70 0.47
C ARG A 40 0.71 -8.19 0.68
N ILE A 41 0.49 -7.31 1.64
CA ILE A 41 -0.85 -6.76 1.93
C ILE A 41 -1.38 -5.96 0.74
N LEU A 42 -0.56 -5.07 0.19
CA LEU A 42 -0.95 -4.28 -0.97
C LEU A 42 -1.18 -5.15 -2.22
N GLN A 43 -0.36 -6.19 -2.46
CA GLN A 43 -0.62 -7.15 -3.53
C GLN A 43 -1.94 -7.89 -3.35
N SER A 44 -2.26 -8.33 -2.12
CA SER A 44 -3.57 -8.94 -1.84
C SER A 44 -4.71 -7.95 -2.11
N MET A 45 -4.57 -6.67 -1.74
CA MET A 45 -5.60 -5.66 -1.99
C MET A 45 -5.79 -5.37 -3.49
N ILE A 46 -4.71 -5.36 -4.29
CA ILE A 46 -4.78 -5.25 -5.75
C ILE A 46 -5.44 -6.50 -6.35
N GLY A 47 -5.04 -7.69 -5.90
CA GLY A 47 -5.57 -8.97 -6.41
C GLY A 47 -7.07 -9.16 -6.15
N GLU A 48 -7.57 -8.63 -5.03
CA GLU A 48 -9.00 -8.62 -4.67
C GLU A 48 -9.77 -7.43 -5.29
N GLY A 49 -9.11 -6.56 -6.05
CA GLY A 49 -9.74 -5.39 -6.70
C GLY A 49 -10.17 -4.28 -5.74
N LEU A 50 -9.61 -4.25 -4.52
CA LEU A 50 -9.92 -3.22 -3.52
C LEU A 50 -9.26 -1.87 -3.83
N ILE A 51 -8.09 -1.91 -4.49
CA ILE A 51 -7.30 -0.73 -4.86
C ILE A 51 -6.70 -0.96 -6.26
N ASP A 52 -6.54 0.12 -7.02
CA ASP A 52 -5.90 0.13 -8.35
C ASP A 52 -4.94 1.34 -8.46
N GLY A 53 -4.20 1.47 -9.56
CA GLY A 53 -3.26 2.56 -9.81
C GLY A 53 -1.85 2.32 -9.23
N PHE A 54 -1.56 1.11 -8.75
CA PHE A 54 -0.22 0.74 -8.28
C PHE A 54 0.51 -0.10 -9.32
N THR A 55 1.77 0.27 -9.60
CA THR A 55 2.66 -0.48 -10.49
C THR A 55 3.75 -1.14 -9.66
N ARG A 56 4.01 -2.42 -9.90
CA ARG A 56 5.13 -3.13 -9.29
C ARG A 56 6.45 -2.60 -9.86
N VAL A 57 7.39 -2.31 -8.98
CA VAL A 57 8.76 -1.89 -9.32
C VAL A 57 9.73 -2.88 -8.70
N ASP A 58 10.47 -3.60 -9.53
CA ASP A 58 11.48 -4.54 -9.07
C ASP A 58 12.83 -3.84 -8.85
N TYR A 59 13.59 -4.25 -7.84
CA TYR A 59 14.94 -3.76 -7.54
C TYR A 59 15.84 -4.88 -7.01
N ALA A 60 17.15 -4.64 -6.93
CA ALA A 60 18.10 -5.64 -6.44
C ALA A 60 17.78 -6.01 -4.98
N GLY A 61 17.27 -7.23 -4.76
CA GLY A 61 16.90 -7.75 -3.44
C GLY A 61 15.40 -7.72 -3.13
N GLY A 62 14.53 -7.31 -4.06
CA GLY A 62 13.09 -7.34 -3.81
C GLY A 62 12.24 -6.64 -4.86
N TYR A 63 11.03 -6.29 -4.46
CA TYR A 63 10.10 -5.50 -5.27
C TYR A 63 9.32 -4.57 -4.35
N GLY A 64 8.88 -3.43 -4.88
CA GLY A 64 8.01 -2.46 -4.23
C GLY A 64 6.79 -2.17 -5.09
N LEU A 65 5.87 -1.36 -4.56
CA LEU A 65 4.70 -0.88 -5.29
C LEU A 65 4.78 0.65 -5.34
N SER A 66 4.71 1.20 -6.55
CA SER A 66 4.72 2.64 -6.81
C SER A 66 3.33 3.08 -7.29
N TYR A 67 2.87 4.24 -6.84
CA TYR A 67 1.60 4.81 -7.27
C TYR A 67 1.76 5.52 -8.62
N ARG A 68 0.85 5.26 -9.55
CA ARG A 68 0.73 5.93 -10.85
C ARG A 68 -0.55 6.76 -10.82
N ALA A 69 -0.38 8.08 -10.74
CA ALA A 69 -1.45 9.06 -10.93
C ALA A 69 -1.90 9.09 -12.40
#